data_AF-A0A960HI42-F1
#
_entry.id   AF-A0A960HI42-F1
#
_cell.length_a   1.000
_cell.length_b   1.000
_cell.length_c   1.000
_cell.angle_alpha   90.00
_cell.angle_beta   90.00
_cell.angle_gamma   90.00
#
_symmetry.space_group_name_H-M   'P 1'
#
loop_
_entity.id
_entity.type
_entity.pdbx_description
1 polymer ?
#
loop_
_entity_poly.entity_id
_entity_poly.type
_entity_poly.pdbx_seq_one_letter_code
_entity_poly.pdbx_strand_id
1 'polypeptide(L)'
;MTTPPTPFSDEELSASIDGELDADRAAAIAADPHARARRDELAAVAALVAAPVAPLPAEAVDQLIAVALDPPAAPPAPARRIRGPQPWLVAAAVVVLVAVGLALVWSGRNDGEQASFTTVGASIADGGGSSATEADGAGDVAADVGAESSSTERGDANAPTTTAPPLTTATTLAPGGTAAALPLGTFASGDEMRAALAEAFPATATPVEGVEAPPAAAFERCASQLQVTLDLDTDPTHTGYASVAGQVALVYEFATPGFDDGQPTTLVAAVGRDACDPIAIFQR
;
A
#
# COMPACT_ATOMS: atom_id res chain seq x y z
N MET A 1 16.05 26.91 2.68
CA MET A 1 16.15 27.76 1.48
C MET A 1 15.34 27.07 0.40
N THR A 2 14.23 27.65 -0.02
CA THR A 2 13.35 27.07 -1.04
C THR A 2 13.91 27.42 -2.42
N THR A 3 14.37 26.41 -3.17
CA THR A 3 14.80 26.59 -4.57
C THR A 3 13.58 27.03 -5.38
N PRO A 4 13.66 28.12 -6.15
CA PRO A 4 12.54 28.55 -6.99
C PRO A 4 12.23 27.47 -8.05
N PRO A 5 10.95 27.26 -8.38
CA PRO A 5 10.55 26.22 -9.32
C PRO A 5 11.05 26.55 -10.74
N THR A 6 11.65 25.55 -11.40
CA THR A 6 11.99 25.58 -12.82
C THR A 6 10.71 25.42 -13.66
N PRO A 7 10.61 26.05 -14.86
CA PRO A 7 9.49 25.83 -15.77
C PRO A 7 9.54 24.48 -16.52
N PHE A 8 10.62 23.71 -16.35
CA PHE A 8 10.81 22.39 -16.96
C PHE A 8 10.49 21.28 -15.96
N SER A 9 9.83 20.21 -16.42
CA SER A 9 9.58 19.03 -15.58
C SER A 9 10.84 18.19 -15.39
N ASP A 10 10.90 17.39 -14.32
CA ASP A 10 12.02 16.46 -14.09
C ASP A 10 12.17 15.44 -15.23
N GLU A 11 11.07 15.08 -15.92
CA GLU A 11 11.09 14.20 -17.09
C GLU A 11 11.82 14.84 -18.28
N GLU A 12 11.56 16.12 -18.58
CA GLU A 12 12.28 16.84 -19.64
C GLU A 12 13.77 17.01 -19.30
N LEU A 13 14.08 17.27 -18.02
CA LEU A 13 15.46 17.35 -17.56
C LEU A 13 16.17 16.00 -17.69
N SER A 14 15.49 14.88 -17.41
CA SER A 14 16.01 13.53 -17.64
C SER A 14 16.24 13.27 -19.14
N ALA A 15 15.26 13.55 -20.00
CA ALA A 15 15.40 13.42 -21.45
C ALA A 15 16.56 14.27 -22.01
N SER A 16 16.86 15.41 -21.37
CA SER A 16 18.02 16.25 -21.73
C SER A 16 19.37 15.61 -21.37
N ILE A 17 19.44 14.76 -20.35
CA ILE A 17 20.64 14.02 -19.95
C ILE A 17 20.91 12.90 -20.95
N ASP A 18 19.86 12.21 -21.40
CA ASP A 18 19.94 11.11 -22.36
C ASP A 18 20.07 11.58 -23.83
N GLY A 19 19.95 12.89 -24.07
CA GLY A 19 20.09 13.49 -25.40
C GLY A 19 18.87 13.28 -26.30
N GLU A 20 17.71 13.04 -25.71
CA GLU A 20 16.46 12.73 -26.42
C GLU A 20 15.62 13.99 -26.76
N LEU A 21 15.98 15.14 -26.20
CA LEU A 21 15.31 16.40 -26.52
C LEU A 21 15.69 16.97 -27.88
N ASP A 22 14.74 17.67 -28.51
CA ASP A 22 15.03 18.51 -29.65
C ASP A 22 15.99 19.66 -29.30
N ALA A 23 16.66 20.20 -30.32
CA ALA A 23 17.71 21.20 -30.15
C ALA A 23 17.20 22.51 -29.52
N ASP A 24 15.96 22.92 -29.80
CA ASP A 24 15.40 24.16 -29.29
C ASP A 24 15.07 24.03 -27.80
N ARG A 25 14.52 22.88 -27.38
CA ARG A 25 14.24 22.57 -25.98
C ARG A 25 15.52 22.39 -25.17
N ALA A 26 16.53 21.70 -25.72
CA ALA A 26 17.85 21.58 -25.11
C ALA A 26 18.52 22.96 -24.93
N ALA A 27 18.40 23.85 -25.92
CA ALA A 27 18.92 25.21 -25.82
C ALA A 27 18.18 26.04 -24.74
N ALA A 28 16.86 25.88 -24.61
CA ALA A 28 16.08 26.54 -23.57
C ALA A 28 16.50 26.10 -22.15
N ILE A 29 16.69 24.79 -21.93
CA ILE A 29 17.19 24.26 -20.65
C ILE A 29 18.60 24.78 -20.36
N ALA A 30 19.48 24.84 -21.37
CA ALA A 30 20.85 25.35 -21.20
C ALA A 30 20.90 26.84 -20.83
N ALA A 31 19.91 27.63 -21.26
CA ALA A 31 19.81 29.05 -20.96
C ALA A 31 19.32 29.35 -19.51
N ASP A 32 18.61 28.41 -18.88
CA ASP A 32 18.03 28.58 -17.55
C ASP A 32 19.01 28.10 -16.43
N PRO A 33 19.44 28.96 -15.49
CA PRO A 33 20.32 28.57 -14.39
C PRO A 33 19.73 27.56 -13.41
N HIS A 34 18.42 27.63 -13.13
CA HIS A 34 17.75 26.72 -12.19
C HIS A 34 17.54 25.35 -12.82
N ALA A 35 17.16 25.31 -14.11
CA ALA A 35 17.05 24.07 -14.86
C ALA A 35 18.39 23.34 -14.94
N ARG A 36 19.49 24.08 -15.19
CA ARG A 36 20.85 23.51 -15.19
C ARG A 36 21.23 22.93 -13.83
N ALA A 37 21.01 23.67 -12.74
CA ALA A 37 21.31 23.18 -11.40
C ALA A 37 20.54 21.87 -11.10
N ARG A 38 19.24 21.83 -11.41
CA ARG A 38 18.41 20.63 -11.21
C ARG A 38 18.86 19.47 -12.10
N ARG A 39 19.20 19.71 -13.37
CA ARG A 39 19.73 18.70 -14.28
C ARG A 39 21.07 18.13 -13.78
N ASP A 40 21.95 18.97 -13.25
CA ASP A 40 23.25 18.54 -12.73
C ASP A 40 23.07 17.66 -11.46
N GLU A 41 22.07 17.94 -10.62
CA GLU A 41 21.67 17.04 -9.51
C GLU A 41 21.22 15.67 -10.03
N LEU A 42 20.32 15.64 -11.03
CA LEU A 42 19.83 14.41 -11.64
C LEU A 42 20.96 13.62 -12.30
N ALA A 43 21.87 14.29 -13.01
CA ALA A 43 23.04 13.68 -13.63
C ALA A 43 24.00 13.07 -12.59
N ALA A 44 24.17 13.73 -11.42
CA ALA A 44 24.96 13.18 -10.33
C ALA A 44 24.35 11.89 -9.76
N VAL A 45 23.01 11.85 -9.60
CA VAL A 45 22.30 10.63 -9.19
C VAL A 45 22.42 9.54 -10.24
N ALA A 46 22.23 9.87 -11.52
CA ALA A 46 22.38 8.92 -12.63
C ALA A 46 23.80 8.32 -12.65
N ALA A 47 24.84 9.13 -12.40
CA ALA A 47 26.22 8.64 -12.32
C ALA A 47 26.46 7.67 -11.14
N LEU A 48 25.77 7.85 -10.01
CA LEU A 48 25.84 6.90 -8.88
C LEU A 48 25.18 5.56 -9.23
N VAL A 49 24.06 5.59 -9.96
CA VAL A 49 23.33 4.38 -10.38
C VAL A 49 24.05 3.65 -11.52
N ALA A 50 24.69 4.39 -12.43
CA ALA A 50 25.44 3.84 -13.56
C ALA A 50 26.80 3.23 -13.14
N ALA A 51 27.15 3.23 -11.86
CA ALA A 51 28.38 2.62 -11.37
C ALA A 51 28.42 1.14 -11.78
N PRO A 52 29.53 0.66 -12.38
CA PRO A 52 29.62 -0.71 -12.87
C PRO A 52 29.44 -1.68 -11.70
N VAL A 53 28.44 -2.55 -11.81
CA VAL A 53 28.23 -3.62 -10.84
C VAL A 53 29.26 -4.72 -11.11
N ALA A 54 30.06 -5.05 -10.09
CA ALA A 54 31.00 -6.15 -10.20
C ALA A 54 30.22 -7.45 -10.50
N PRO A 55 30.60 -8.22 -11.54
CA PRO A 55 29.91 -9.45 -11.85
C PRO A 55 30.00 -10.42 -10.67
N LEU A 56 28.92 -11.17 -10.44
CA LEU A 56 28.92 -12.24 -9.45
C LEU A 56 30.00 -13.28 -9.81
N PRO A 57 30.74 -13.82 -8.83
CA PRO A 57 31.65 -14.93 -9.08
C PRO A 57 30.86 -16.14 -9.60
N ALA A 58 31.44 -16.88 -10.54
CA ALA A 58 30.76 -17.98 -11.23
C ALA A 58 30.19 -19.02 -10.25
N GLU A 59 30.92 -19.26 -9.16
CA GLU A 59 30.53 -20.20 -8.10
C GLU A 59 29.29 -19.74 -7.33
N ALA A 60 29.10 -18.42 -7.16
CA ALA A 60 27.88 -17.90 -6.54
C ALA A 60 26.69 -18.01 -7.50
N VAL A 61 26.90 -17.79 -8.80
CA VAL A 61 25.88 -18.00 -9.83
C VAL A 61 25.44 -19.47 -9.85
N ASP A 62 26.39 -20.41 -9.84
CA ASP A 62 26.11 -21.84 -9.82
C ASP A 62 25.37 -22.28 -8.55
N GLN A 63 25.71 -21.71 -7.39
CA GLN A 63 24.98 -21.96 -6.15
C GLN A 63 23.55 -21.45 -6.19
N LEU A 64 23.32 -20.25 -6.72
CA LEU A 64 21.96 -19.70 -6.87
C LEU A 64 21.13 -20.54 -7.84
N ILE A 65 21.73 -21.01 -8.94
CA ILE A 65 21.09 -21.94 -9.87
C ILE A 65 20.78 -23.27 -9.19
N ALA A 66 21.73 -23.84 -8.44
CA ALA A 66 21.53 -25.10 -7.72
C ALA A 66 20.40 -24.99 -6.68
N VAL A 67 20.34 -23.89 -5.92
CA VAL A 67 19.26 -23.61 -4.97
C VAL A 67 17.91 -23.47 -5.68
N ALA A 68 17.86 -22.81 -6.83
CA ALA A 68 16.63 -22.65 -7.60
C ALA A 68 16.15 -23.95 -8.26
N LEU A 69 17.09 -24.84 -8.63
CA LEU A 69 16.79 -26.14 -9.23
C LEU A 69 16.50 -27.23 -8.20
N ASP A 70 16.90 -27.06 -6.95
CA ASP A 70 16.57 -28.01 -5.90
C ASP A 70 15.06 -27.89 -5.62
N PRO A 71 14.25 -28.89 -6.02
CA PRO A 71 12.81 -28.82 -5.80
C PRO A 71 12.60 -28.70 -4.29
N PRO A 72 11.71 -27.79 -3.82
CA PRO A 72 11.43 -27.68 -2.40
C PRO A 72 11.10 -29.08 -1.90
N ALA A 73 11.91 -29.58 -0.96
CA ALA A 73 11.76 -30.92 -0.41
C ALA A 73 10.29 -31.08 -0.05
N ALA A 74 9.60 -31.96 -0.79
CA ALA A 74 8.16 -32.10 -0.65
C ALA A 74 7.85 -32.26 0.84
N PRO A 75 6.97 -31.42 1.42
CA PRO A 75 6.66 -31.52 2.84
C PRO A 75 6.30 -32.99 3.13
N PRO A 76 6.78 -33.56 4.24
CA PRO A 76 6.59 -34.97 4.53
C PRO A 76 5.10 -35.29 4.37
N ALA A 77 4.80 -36.22 3.46
CA ALA A 77 3.43 -36.54 3.11
C ALA A 77 2.65 -36.81 4.41
N PRO A 78 1.55 -36.11 4.68
CA PRO A 78 0.78 -36.34 5.90
C PRO A 78 0.35 -37.80 5.89
N ALA A 79 0.76 -38.55 6.92
CA ALA A 79 0.38 -39.94 7.09
C ALA A 79 -1.15 -40.02 7.01
N ARG A 80 -1.67 -40.67 5.96
CA ARG A 80 -3.10 -40.78 5.67
C ARG A 80 -3.83 -41.43 6.85
N ARG A 81 -4.38 -40.61 7.75
CA ARG A 81 -5.47 -41.01 8.64
C ARG A 81 -6.77 -40.57 7.99
N ILE A 82 -7.46 -41.53 7.40
CA ILE A 82 -8.81 -41.40 6.86
C ILE A 82 -9.74 -41.02 8.02
N ARG A 83 -10.20 -39.76 8.08
CA ARG A 83 -11.38 -39.34 8.86
C ARG A 83 -11.93 -37.99 8.38
N GLY A 84 -12.99 -38.07 7.57
CA GLY A 84 -14.02 -37.03 7.34
C GLY A 84 -13.58 -35.75 6.60
N PRO A 85 -14.42 -35.19 5.70
CA PRO A 85 -14.15 -33.89 5.10
C PRO A 85 -14.27 -32.79 6.16
N GLN A 86 -13.15 -32.15 6.47
CA GLN A 86 -13.08 -31.04 7.41
C GLN A 86 -13.12 -29.71 6.62
N PRO A 87 -14.05 -28.78 6.92
CA PRO A 87 -14.35 -27.61 6.11
C PRO A 87 -13.22 -26.56 6.03
N TRP A 88 -12.19 -26.66 6.86
CA TRP A 88 -11.09 -25.68 6.90
C TRP A 88 -10.12 -25.78 5.70
N LEU A 89 -10.09 -26.91 4.99
CA LEU A 89 -9.20 -27.08 3.84
C LEU A 89 -9.62 -26.26 2.60
N VAL A 90 -10.90 -25.87 2.52
CA VAL A 90 -11.39 -25.00 1.43
C VAL A 90 -10.88 -23.56 1.62
N ALA A 91 -10.77 -23.08 2.87
CA ALA A 91 -10.29 -21.73 3.16
C ALA A 91 -8.80 -21.55 2.78
N ALA A 92 -7.96 -22.54 3.09
CA ALA A 92 -6.53 -22.48 2.77
C ALA A 92 -6.26 -22.45 1.25
N ALA A 93 -7.04 -23.19 0.46
CA ALA A 93 -6.92 -23.18 -1.00
C ALA A 93 -7.30 -21.82 -1.62
N VAL A 94 -8.30 -21.14 -1.06
CA VAL A 94 -8.70 -19.79 -1.51
C VAL A 94 -7.61 -18.77 -1.21
N VAL A 95 -6.99 -18.82 -0.02
CA VAL A 95 -5.90 -17.90 0.35
C VAL A 95 -4.68 -18.07 -0.58
N VAL A 96 -4.32 -19.31 -0.91
CA VAL A 96 -3.21 -19.58 -1.84
C VAL A 96 -3.53 -19.08 -3.25
N LEU A 97 -4.77 -19.26 -3.74
CA LEU A 97 -5.18 -18.76 -5.05
C LEU A 97 -5.25 -17.22 -5.12
N VAL A 98 -5.66 -16.56 -4.03
CA VAL A 98 -5.65 -15.09 -3.94
C VAL A 98 -4.22 -14.55 -3.93
N ALA A 99 -3.30 -15.20 -3.20
CA ALA A 99 -1.89 -14.82 -3.18
C ALA A 99 -1.21 -14.97 -4.56
N VAL A 100 -1.49 -16.06 -5.28
CA VAL A 100 -0.96 -16.27 -6.64
C VAL A 100 -1.59 -15.32 -7.65
N GLY A 101 -2.89 -15.02 -7.52
CA GLY A 101 -3.58 -14.04 -8.37
C GLY A 101 -3.05 -12.61 -8.19
N LEU A 102 -2.77 -12.21 -6.95
CA LEU A 102 -2.20 -10.88 -6.64
C LEU A 102 -0.77 -10.71 -7.17
N ALA A 103 0.06 -11.76 -7.10
CA ALA A 103 1.41 -11.72 -7.66
C ALA A 103 1.42 -11.55 -9.19
N LEU A 104 0.45 -12.14 -9.89
CA LEU A 104 0.34 -12.00 -11.36
C LEU A 104 -0.24 -10.63 -11.79
N VAL A 105 -1.14 -10.04 -11.00
CA VAL A 105 -1.68 -8.68 -11.28
C VAL A 105 -0.60 -7.61 -11.11
N TRP A 106 0.32 -7.77 -10.17
CA TRP A 106 1.39 -6.81 -9.94
C TRP A 106 2.52 -6.92 -10.98
N SER A 107 2.77 -8.12 -11.52
CA SER A 107 3.75 -8.32 -12.60
C SER A 107 3.24 -7.95 -14.00
N GLY A 108 1.93 -7.69 -14.17
CA GLY A 108 1.30 -7.42 -15.47
C GLY A 108 1.08 -5.94 -15.79
N ARG A 109 1.49 -5.01 -14.93
CA ARG A 109 1.20 -3.59 -15.07
C ARG A 109 2.43 -2.72 -15.43
N ASN A 110 3.32 -3.26 -16.27
CA ASN A 110 4.29 -2.44 -17.00
C ASN A 110 4.08 -2.64 -18.52
N ASP A 111 3.65 -1.54 -19.14
CA ASP A 111 3.69 -1.13 -20.54
C ASP A 111 2.89 -1.90 -21.62
N GLY A 112 1.91 -1.20 -22.20
CA GLY A 112 1.24 -1.59 -23.44
C GLY A 112 -0.03 -0.78 -23.72
N GLU A 113 0.15 0.38 -24.36
CA GLU A 113 -0.78 1.05 -25.29
C GLU A 113 -2.28 0.68 -25.24
N GLN A 114 -3.12 1.67 -24.87
CA GLN A 114 -4.48 1.75 -25.43
C GLN A 114 -4.36 2.16 -26.92
N ALA A 115 -3.89 1.25 -27.77
CA ALA A 115 -4.18 1.31 -29.19
C ALA A 115 -5.65 0.89 -29.35
N SER A 116 -6.52 1.87 -29.50
CA SER A 116 -7.88 1.66 -29.96
C SER A 116 -7.85 0.84 -31.24
N PHE A 117 -8.40 -0.37 -31.16
CA PHE A 117 -8.65 -1.24 -32.31
C PHE A 117 -9.85 -0.69 -33.09
N THR A 118 -9.66 0.43 -33.76
CA THR A 118 -10.54 0.97 -34.78
C THR A 118 -9.65 1.53 -35.88
N THR A 119 -9.81 0.99 -37.10
CA THR A 119 -9.14 1.40 -38.36
C THR A 119 -8.08 0.43 -38.90
N VAL A 120 -8.44 -0.85 -39.01
CA VAL A 120 -8.07 -1.67 -40.18
C VAL A 120 -9.31 -2.45 -40.61
N GLY A 121 -10.23 -1.75 -41.29
CA GLY A 121 -11.50 -2.34 -41.73
C GLY A 121 -12.33 -1.46 -42.65
N ALA A 122 -11.74 -0.46 -43.31
CA ALA A 122 -12.44 0.38 -44.28
C ALA A 122 -11.50 0.84 -45.40
N SER A 123 -10.98 -0.12 -46.16
CA SER A 123 -10.68 0.14 -47.57
C SER A 123 -10.99 -1.14 -48.33
N ILE A 124 -12.14 -1.14 -49.02
CA ILE A 124 -12.50 -1.84 -50.27
C ILE A 124 -14.05 -1.90 -50.36
N ALA A 125 -14.57 -1.36 -51.47
CA ALA A 125 -15.95 -1.41 -52.01
C ALA A 125 -16.99 -0.51 -51.29
N ASP A 126 -17.34 0.68 -51.77
CA ASP A 126 -17.96 1.05 -53.06
C ASP A 126 -19.38 0.50 -53.22
N GLY A 127 -20.35 1.40 -53.45
CA GLY A 127 -21.71 1.03 -53.86
C GLY A 127 -22.88 1.69 -53.12
N GLY A 128 -23.20 2.94 -53.49
CA GLY A 128 -24.56 3.34 -53.89
C GLY A 128 -25.70 3.43 -52.86
N GLY A 129 -26.38 4.59 -52.87
CA GLY A 129 -27.84 4.61 -52.96
C GLY A 129 -28.64 5.02 -51.71
N SER A 130 -29.12 6.26 -51.75
CA SER A 130 -30.51 6.69 -51.48
C SER A 130 -31.19 6.45 -50.11
N SER A 131 -31.64 7.59 -49.57
CA SER A 131 -32.99 7.88 -49.05
C SER A 131 -33.41 7.38 -47.65
N ALA A 132 -33.68 8.38 -46.80
CA ALA A 132 -34.81 8.58 -45.89
C ALA A 132 -35.55 7.38 -45.24
N THR A 133 -35.83 7.47 -43.93
CA THR A 133 -37.18 7.63 -43.33
C THR A 133 -37.17 7.35 -41.80
N GLU A 134 -37.98 8.14 -41.11
CA GLU A 134 -38.59 8.11 -39.76
C GLU A 134 -38.59 6.81 -38.91
N ALA A 135 -38.59 6.95 -37.57
CA ALA A 135 -39.77 6.74 -36.69
C ALA A 135 -39.46 6.19 -35.28
N ASP A 136 -40.36 6.59 -34.37
CA ASP A 136 -40.54 6.37 -32.93
C ASP A 136 -40.31 4.98 -32.30
N GLY A 137 -40.14 4.98 -30.97
CA GLY A 137 -40.31 3.79 -30.12
C GLY A 137 -40.34 4.12 -28.62
N ALA A 138 -41.53 4.35 -28.09
CA ALA A 138 -41.85 4.51 -26.66
C ALA A 138 -41.71 3.20 -25.86
N GLY A 139 -41.51 3.31 -24.54
CA GLY A 139 -41.49 2.16 -23.63
C GLY A 139 -41.52 2.56 -22.16
N ASP A 140 -42.70 2.98 -21.70
CA ASP A 140 -43.12 3.18 -20.31
C ASP A 140 -43.25 1.83 -19.58
N VAL A 141 -42.69 1.69 -18.37
CA VAL A 141 -43.14 0.67 -17.41
C VAL A 141 -43.02 1.20 -15.98
N ALA A 142 -44.18 1.55 -15.41
CA ALA A 142 -44.39 1.73 -13.99
C ALA A 142 -45.08 0.48 -13.38
N ALA A 143 -44.65 0.08 -12.18
CA ALA A 143 -45.41 -0.69 -11.17
C ALA A 143 -44.59 -0.58 -9.87
N ASP A 144 -45.00 0.09 -8.79
CA ASP A 144 -46.23 -0.01 -7.97
C ASP A 144 -46.46 -1.39 -7.37
N VAL A 145 -46.06 -1.55 -6.10
CA VAL A 145 -46.74 -2.19 -4.94
C VAL A 145 -45.72 -2.13 -3.78
N GLY A 146 -45.98 -1.66 -2.57
CA GLY A 146 -47.24 -1.57 -1.84
C GLY A 146 -47.13 -2.44 -0.58
N ALA A 147 -47.13 -1.75 0.57
CA ALA A 147 -47.62 -2.19 1.88
C ALA A 147 -46.81 -3.15 2.77
N GLU A 148 -46.95 -3.18 4.09
CA GLU A 148 -47.24 -2.24 5.20
C GLU A 148 -47.08 -3.10 6.49
N SER A 149 -46.77 -2.44 7.61
CA SER A 149 -47.08 -2.87 8.99
C SER A 149 -46.34 -4.05 9.62
N SER A 150 -45.71 -3.79 10.77
CA SER A 150 -46.23 -4.28 12.07
C SER A 150 -45.40 -3.75 13.25
N SER A 151 -46.06 -2.93 14.07
CA SER A 151 -45.64 -2.59 15.43
C SER A 151 -45.91 -3.76 16.37
N THR A 152 -45.01 -4.04 17.31
CA THR A 152 -45.30 -4.86 18.49
C THR A 152 -44.60 -4.26 19.70
N GLU A 153 -45.41 -3.87 20.68
CA GLU A 153 -45.00 -3.43 22.00
C GLU A 153 -44.57 -4.60 22.91
N ARG A 154 -43.70 -4.25 23.87
CA ARG A 154 -43.70 -4.61 25.31
C ARG A 154 -42.71 -5.69 25.76
N GLY A 155 -41.85 -5.29 26.70
CA GLY A 155 -41.06 -6.19 27.54
C GLY A 155 -39.98 -5.46 28.34
N ASP A 156 -40.35 -4.87 29.48
CA ASP A 156 -39.45 -4.42 30.54
C ASP A 156 -38.47 -5.51 30.99
N ALA A 157 -37.17 -5.19 31.02
CA ALA A 157 -36.19 -5.90 31.84
C ALA A 157 -35.07 -4.95 32.29
N ASN A 158 -34.90 -4.89 33.60
CA ASN A 158 -33.90 -4.10 34.32
C ASN A 158 -32.45 -4.56 34.06
N ALA A 159 -31.54 -3.58 34.16
CA ALA A 159 -30.11 -3.63 34.53
C ALA A 159 -29.06 -3.79 33.41
N PRO A 160 -27.80 -3.31 33.60
CA PRO A 160 -27.31 -2.26 34.48
C PRO A 160 -26.76 -1.04 33.70
N THR A 161 -26.74 0.12 34.35
CA THR A 161 -26.02 1.31 33.89
C THR A 161 -24.52 1.00 33.82
N THR A 162 -24.02 0.63 32.64
CA THR A 162 -22.59 0.64 32.36
C THR A 162 -22.20 2.09 32.09
N THR A 163 -21.62 2.72 33.11
CA THR A 163 -20.89 3.97 32.99
C THR A 163 -19.85 3.80 31.89
N ALA A 164 -20.05 4.47 30.76
CA ALA A 164 -19.01 4.64 29.76
C ALA A 164 -17.79 5.27 30.44
N PRO A 165 -16.58 4.70 30.30
CA PRO A 165 -15.39 5.38 30.79
C PRO A 165 -15.28 6.74 30.08
N PRO A 166 -14.78 7.78 30.76
CA PRO A 166 -14.55 9.06 30.10
C PRO A 166 -13.61 8.82 28.93
N LEU A 167 -13.99 9.31 27.73
CA LEU A 167 -13.08 9.46 26.61
C LEU A 167 -11.83 10.11 27.17
N THR A 168 -10.73 9.34 27.19
CA THR A 168 -9.44 9.84 27.62
C THR A 168 -9.11 10.96 26.67
N THR A 169 -8.90 12.14 27.24
CA THR A 169 -8.63 13.38 26.52
C THR A 169 -7.49 13.11 25.54
N ALA A 170 -7.81 13.06 24.25
CA ALA A 170 -6.80 13.03 23.20
C ALA A 170 -5.88 14.23 23.48
N THR A 171 -4.61 13.95 23.74
CA THR A 171 -3.60 15.01 23.75
C THR A 171 -3.54 15.52 22.33
N THR A 172 -4.26 16.61 22.06
CA THR A 172 -4.18 17.32 20.79
C THR A 172 -2.74 17.81 20.64
N LEU A 173 -1.96 17.07 19.86
CA LEU A 173 -0.66 17.51 19.40
C LEU A 173 -0.83 18.81 18.61
N ALA A 174 -0.01 19.81 18.94
CA ALA A 174 0.03 21.06 18.21
C ALA A 174 0.36 20.76 16.73
N PRO A 175 -0.31 21.41 15.77
CA PRO A 175 -0.01 21.21 14.35
C PRO A 175 1.43 21.67 14.08
N GLY A 176 2.29 20.73 13.69
CA GLY A 176 3.68 20.99 13.31
C GLY A 176 4.77 20.51 14.28
N GLY A 177 4.42 19.86 15.39
CA GLY A 177 5.39 19.12 16.20
C GLY A 177 5.39 17.65 15.80
N THR A 178 6.48 17.11 15.25
CA THR A 178 6.67 15.66 15.15
C THR A 178 6.58 15.08 16.54
N ALA A 179 5.47 14.40 16.85
CA ALA A 179 5.33 13.65 18.09
C ALA A 179 6.54 12.72 18.20
N ALA A 180 7.32 12.85 19.28
CA ALA A 180 8.46 11.99 19.48
C ALA A 180 7.99 10.53 19.53
N ALA A 181 8.57 9.68 18.69
CA ALA A 181 8.18 8.27 18.62
C ALA A 181 8.35 7.59 19.98
N LEU A 182 7.32 6.86 20.39
CA LEU A 182 7.26 6.21 21.69
C LEU A 182 7.99 4.84 21.70
N PRO A 183 8.89 4.56 22.64
CA PRO A 183 9.40 3.20 22.81
C PRO A 183 8.31 2.30 23.42
N LEU A 184 7.95 1.23 22.70
CA LEU A 184 6.84 0.33 23.03
C LEU A 184 7.27 -0.97 23.72
N GLY A 185 8.56 -1.30 23.71
CA GLY A 185 9.08 -2.51 24.36
C GLY A 185 9.79 -3.48 23.41
N THR A 186 9.90 -4.72 23.88
CA THR A 186 10.41 -5.87 23.12
C THR A 186 9.35 -6.96 23.10
N PHE A 187 9.14 -7.55 21.94
CA PHE A 187 8.17 -8.61 21.67
C PHE A 187 8.89 -9.75 20.95
N ALA A 188 8.59 -11.01 21.30
CA ALA A 188 9.20 -12.16 20.66
C ALA A 188 8.66 -12.37 19.23
N SER A 189 7.49 -11.82 18.90
CA SER A 189 6.85 -11.93 17.59
C SER A 189 5.84 -10.80 17.33
N GLY A 190 5.41 -10.66 16.07
CA GLY A 190 4.33 -9.73 15.71
C GLY A 190 2.99 -10.05 16.38
N ASP A 191 2.73 -11.33 16.68
CA ASP A 191 1.50 -11.75 17.37
C ASP A 191 1.47 -11.30 18.84
N GLU A 192 2.60 -11.38 19.53
CA GLU A 192 2.73 -10.89 20.90
C GLU A 192 2.57 -9.37 20.97
N MET A 193 3.19 -8.65 20.03
CA MET A 193 3.00 -7.21 19.89
C MET A 193 1.54 -6.86 19.59
N ARG A 194 0.87 -7.60 18.70
CA ARG A 194 -0.57 -7.42 18.43
C ARG A 194 -1.39 -7.59 19.70
N ALA A 195 -1.14 -8.64 20.48
CA ALA A 195 -1.84 -8.88 21.73
C ALA A 195 -1.60 -7.74 22.74
N ALA A 196 -0.38 -7.22 22.83
CA ALA A 196 -0.04 -6.12 23.72
C ALA A 196 -0.69 -4.78 23.33
N LEU A 197 -0.88 -4.55 22.03
CA LEU A 197 -1.46 -3.31 21.47
C LEU A 197 -2.95 -3.42 21.14
N ALA A 198 -3.60 -4.56 21.44
CA ALA A 198 -4.99 -4.80 21.09
C ALA A 198 -5.94 -3.78 21.76
N GLU A 199 -5.67 -3.40 23.01
CA GLU A 199 -6.55 -2.52 23.76
C GLU A 199 -6.34 -1.04 23.44
N ALA A 200 -5.08 -0.57 23.37
CA ALA A 200 -4.74 0.82 23.10
C ALA A 200 -3.26 1.00 22.73
N PHE A 201 -2.94 2.07 21.98
CA PHE A 201 -1.58 2.56 21.88
C PHE A 201 -1.13 3.15 23.23
N PRO A 202 0.02 2.74 23.79
CA PRO A 202 0.50 3.26 25.07
C PRO A 202 0.67 4.78 25.05
N ALA A 203 0.28 5.47 26.13
CA ALA A 203 0.48 6.91 26.26
C ALA A 203 1.86 7.28 26.83
N THR A 204 2.59 6.30 27.36
CA THR A 204 3.85 6.49 28.08
C THR A 204 4.94 5.57 27.57
N ALA A 205 6.14 6.14 27.46
CA ALA A 205 7.32 5.44 26.99
C ALA A 205 7.69 4.32 27.96
N THR A 206 7.92 3.12 27.43
CA THR A 206 8.57 2.04 28.18
C THR A 206 10.02 1.98 27.72
N PRO A 207 11.00 2.40 28.55
CA PRO A 207 12.40 2.36 28.15
C PRO A 207 12.78 0.95 27.69
N VAL A 208 13.31 0.83 26.48
CA VAL A 208 13.84 -0.44 25.97
C VAL A 208 15.35 -0.36 26.04
N GLU A 209 15.96 -1.16 26.91
CA GLU A 209 17.42 -1.21 26.99
C GLU A 209 18.00 -1.73 25.68
N GLY A 210 19.02 -1.02 25.16
CA GLY A 210 19.77 -1.45 23.98
C GLY A 210 19.08 -1.23 22.63
N VAL A 211 17.90 -0.60 22.58
CA VAL A 211 17.25 -0.20 21.32
C VAL A 211 17.41 1.29 21.11
N GLU A 212 18.23 1.66 20.12
CA GLU A 212 18.38 3.05 19.70
C GLU A 212 17.11 3.52 18.97
N ALA A 213 16.67 4.73 19.29
CA ALA A 213 15.51 5.35 18.64
C ALA A 213 15.78 5.50 17.14
N PRO A 214 14.88 5.03 16.26
CA PRO A 214 15.02 5.23 14.82
C PRO A 214 15.01 6.72 14.46
N PRO A 215 15.73 7.13 13.39
CA PRO A 215 15.72 8.52 12.94
C PRO A 215 14.33 8.90 12.42
N ALA A 216 13.92 10.16 12.62
CA ALA A 216 12.61 10.67 12.18
C ALA A 216 12.34 10.45 10.68
N ALA A 217 13.37 10.56 9.83
CA ALA A 217 13.25 10.30 8.39
C ALA A 217 12.82 8.87 8.05
N ALA A 218 13.15 7.87 8.89
CA ALA A 218 12.67 6.50 8.69
C ALA A 218 11.16 6.41 8.98
N PHE A 219 10.69 7.13 10.01
CA PHE A 219 9.28 7.20 10.33
C PHE A 219 8.46 7.84 9.21
N GLU A 220 8.91 8.99 8.69
CA GLU A 220 8.26 9.72 7.60
C GLU A 220 8.19 8.87 6.33
N ARG A 221 9.32 8.28 5.92
CA ARG A 221 9.39 7.42 4.73
C ARG A 221 8.40 6.26 4.79
N CYS A 222 8.41 5.49 5.90
CA CYS A 222 7.54 4.33 6.01
C CYS A 222 6.06 4.70 6.22
N ALA A 223 5.76 5.83 6.89
CA ALA A 223 4.40 6.34 7.00
C ALA A 223 3.81 6.68 5.63
N SER A 224 4.54 7.45 4.79
CA SER A 224 4.09 7.80 3.44
C SER A 224 3.89 6.57 2.56
N GLN A 225 4.77 5.56 2.66
CA GLN A 225 4.60 4.31 1.92
C GLN A 225 3.36 3.53 2.39
N LEU A 226 3.10 3.46 3.70
CA LEU A 226 1.92 2.80 4.24
C LEU A 226 0.63 3.51 3.82
N GLN A 227 0.60 4.85 3.85
CA GLN A 227 -0.55 5.64 3.39
C GLN A 227 -0.92 5.32 1.94
N VAL A 228 0.07 5.28 1.04
CA VAL A 228 -0.16 4.94 -0.37
C VAL A 228 -0.56 3.47 -0.53
N THR A 229 0.09 2.56 0.19
CA THR A 229 -0.14 1.11 0.04
C THR A 229 -1.51 0.68 0.59
N LEU A 230 -1.98 1.35 1.64
CA LEU A 230 -3.21 1.03 2.35
C LEU A 230 -4.36 1.99 2.03
N ASP A 231 -4.16 2.94 1.11
CA ASP A 231 -5.13 3.96 0.71
C ASP A 231 -5.68 4.76 1.91
N LEU A 232 -4.77 5.24 2.76
CA LEU A 232 -5.11 6.00 3.97
C LEU A 232 -5.00 7.51 3.69
N ASP A 233 -6.09 8.23 3.93
CA ASP A 233 -6.18 9.67 3.72
C ASP A 233 -5.66 10.52 4.89
N THR A 234 -5.17 9.88 5.96
CA THR A 234 -4.79 10.56 7.21
C THR A 234 -3.39 10.19 7.67
N ASP A 235 -2.76 11.12 8.37
CA ASP A 235 -1.51 10.91 9.08
C ASP A 235 -1.70 9.97 10.29
N PRO A 236 -0.63 9.26 10.70
CA PRO A 236 -0.70 8.42 11.89
C PRO A 236 -0.99 9.28 13.13
N THR A 237 -1.97 8.84 13.93
CA THR A 237 -2.34 9.47 15.21
C THR A 237 -1.29 9.23 16.28
N HIS A 238 -0.61 8.08 16.21
CA HIS A 238 0.51 7.73 17.08
C HIS A 238 1.64 7.07 16.30
N THR A 239 2.87 7.30 16.77
CA THR A 239 4.07 6.64 16.27
C THR A 239 4.90 6.10 17.42
N GLY A 240 5.50 4.93 17.22
CA GLY A 240 6.35 4.27 18.20
C GLY A 240 7.32 3.31 17.57
N TYR A 241 8.22 2.76 18.37
CA TYR A 241 9.16 1.73 17.93
C TYR A 241 9.27 0.63 18.96
N ALA A 242 9.55 -0.57 18.48
CA ALA A 242 9.72 -1.76 19.30
C ALA A 242 10.84 -2.63 18.75
N SER A 243 11.35 -3.55 19.58
CA SER A 243 12.08 -4.72 19.10
C SER A 243 11.09 -5.86 18.90
N VAL A 244 10.95 -6.41 17.70
CA VAL A 244 10.06 -7.54 17.39
C VAL A 244 10.92 -8.66 16.79
N ALA A 245 10.95 -9.82 17.45
CA ALA A 245 11.82 -10.94 17.07
C ALA A 245 13.31 -10.54 16.89
N GLY A 246 13.77 -9.53 17.66
CA GLY A 246 15.13 -9.00 17.59
C GLY A 246 15.37 -7.96 16.49
N GLN A 247 14.36 -7.56 15.73
CA GLN A 247 14.44 -6.52 14.70
C GLN A 247 13.76 -5.23 15.18
N VAL A 248 14.30 -4.07 14.80
CA VAL A 248 13.67 -2.78 15.11
C VAL A 248 12.49 -2.55 14.18
N ALA A 249 11.30 -2.46 14.77
CA ALA A 249 10.04 -2.19 14.08
C ALA A 249 9.59 -0.74 14.33
N LEU A 250 9.09 -0.08 13.29
CA LEU A 250 8.35 1.18 13.37
C LEU A 250 6.87 0.84 13.47
N VAL A 251 6.18 1.40 14.45
CA VAL A 251 4.78 1.12 14.74
C VAL A 251 3.97 2.39 14.57
N TYR A 252 2.88 2.29 13.84
CA TYR A 252 1.97 3.38 13.50
C TYR A 252 0.56 3.01 13.92
N GLU A 253 -0.19 4.00 14.37
CA GLU A 253 -1.64 3.91 14.50
C GLU A 253 -2.29 4.93 13.58
N PHE A 254 -3.26 4.51 12.80
CA PHE A 254 -4.05 5.36 11.90
C PHE A 254 -5.52 5.29 12.28
N ALA A 255 -6.23 6.41 12.18
CA ALA A 255 -7.68 6.41 12.22
C ALA A 255 -8.22 5.96 10.84
N THR A 256 -9.09 4.96 10.81
CA THR A 256 -9.67 4.43 9.57
C THR A 256 -11.11 3.97 9.81
N PRO A 257 -11.99 3.97 8.80
CA PRO A 257 -13.20 3.16 8.87
C PRO A 257 -12.86 1.66 8.92
N GLY A 258 -13.69 0.89 9.62
CA GLY A 258 -13.59 -0.56 9.73
C GLY A 258 -13.90 -1.23 8.41
N PHE A 259 -13.18 -2.30 8.08
CA PHE A 259 -13.35 -2.96 6.78
C PHE A 259 -14.70 -3.68 6.66
N ASP A 260 -15.29 -4.10 7.79
CA ASP A 260 -16.51 -4.90 7.81
C ASP A 260 -17.80 -4.05 7.84
N ASP A 261 -17.81 -2.97 8.63
CA ASP A 261 -19.01 -2.20 8.94
C ASP A 261 -18.89 -0.68 8.68
N GLY A 262 -17.71 -0.24 8.23
CA GLY A 262 -17.41 1.18 7.98
C GLY A 262 -17.39 2.06 9.24
N GLN A 263 -17.50 1.48 10.45
CA GLN A 263 -17.46 2.27 11.68
C GLN A 263 -16.04 2.77 11.98
N PRO A 264 -15.87 3.92 12.65
CA PRO A 264 -14.54 4.38 13.02
C PRO A 264 -13.80 3.35 13.88
N THR A 265 -12.61 2.95 13.43
CA THR A 265 -11.65 2.08 14.13
C THR A 265 -10.24 2.66 14.00
N THR A 266 -9.26 1.96 14.57
CA THR A 266 -7.84 2.24 14.40
C THR A 266 -7.16 1.07 13.71
N LEU A 267 -6.33 1.38 12.73
CA LEU A 267 -5.42 0.42 12.11
C LEU A 267 -4.04 0.57 12.75
N VAL A 268 -3.50 -0.53 13.26
CA VAL A 268 -2.13 -0.58 13.76
C VAL A 268 -1.27 -1.31 12.74
N ALA A 269 -0.19 -0.66 12.31
CA ALA A 269 0.77 -1.21 11.37
C ALA A 269 2.18 -1.15 11.96
N ALA A 270 2.87 -2.29 11.96
CA ALA A 270 4.26 -2.41 12.34
C ALA A 270 5.09 -2.90 11.15
N VAL A 271 6.17 -2.19 10.85
CA VAL A 271 7.02 -2.44 9.68
C VAL A 271 8.49 -2.44 10.05
N GLY A 272 9.31 -3.13 9.27
CA GLY A 272 10.76 -3.07 9.39
C GLY A 272 11.29 -1.67 9.13
N ARG A 273 12.26 -1.21 9.94
CA ARG A 273 12.82 0.16 9.84
C ARG A 273 13.38 0.51 8.46
N ASP A 274 14.05 -0.45 7.83
CA ASP A 274 14.90 -0.17 6.67
C ASP A 274 14.15 -0.34 5.34
N ALA A 275 13.30 -1.36 5.21
CA ALA A 275 12.56 -1.69 3.99
C ALA A 275 11.06 -1.40 4.06
N CYS A 276 10.54 -0.95 5.22
CA CYS A 276 9.12 -0.75 5.46
C CYS A 276 8.28 -2.02 5.18
N ASP A 277 8.88 -3.21 5.32
CA ASP A 277 8.24 -4.49 5.12
C ASP A 277 7.28 -4.81 6.29
N PRO A 278 6.08 -5.35 6.02
CA PRO A 278 5.08 -5.55 7.06
C PRO A 278 5.49 -6.67 8.02
N ILE A 279 5.54 -6.34 9.31
CA ILE A 279 5.75 -7.29 10.42
C ILE A 279 4.39 -7.72 11.00
N ALA A 280 3.50 -6.76 11.23
CA ALA A 280 2.13 -7.01 11.68
C ALA A 280 1.21 -5.86 11.26
N ILE A 281 0.00 -6.20 10.82
CA ILE A 281 -1.07 -5.23 10.52
C ILE A 281 -2.38 -5.78 11.10
N PHE A 282 -3.14 -4.95 11.81
CA PHE A 282 -4.42 -5.34 12.39
C PHE A 282 -5.31 -4.13 12.71
N GLN A 283 -6.62 -4.32 12.63
CA GLN A 283 -7.61 -3.38 13.17
C GLN A 283 -7.89 -3.70 14.64
N ARG A 284 -8.31 -2.69 15.40
CA ARG A 284 -8.74 -2.82 16.80
C ARG A 284 -10.25 -2.64 16.95
#